data_AF-X1JHK6-F1
#
_entry.id   AF-X1JHK6-F1
#
_cell.length_a   1.000
_cell.length_b   1.000
_cell.length_c   1.000
_cell.angle_alpha   90.00
_cell.angle_beta   90.00
_cell.angle_gamma   90.00
#
_symmetry.space_group_name_H-M   'P 1'
#
loop_
_entity.id
_entity.type
_entity.pdbx_description
1 polymer ?
#
loop_
_entity_poly.entity_id
_entity_poly.type
_entity_poly.pdbx_seq_one_letter_code
_entity_poly.pdbx_strand_id
1 'polypeptide(L)'
;LLYGVTGLSRPSGFPFYWEQSAGAFIAIALFYAWAARGYLKRVWEAAVARQPLAEREDASASGQQEQHGWADPLAPRLALIGAACGFVALCLWYNLAGMSWWVAGIFFALIVLFATIFTRGRAESGVASTASFPFWQASRQLKSFLGSRALMPGGSHSNLVLLGSLIFLHFGTFPEGMTFQIESLKLGEEARVKTGHMTAIIVGAMLVGLLVNFHTFLSMSYEWGANTLQGGTTQGGYHVSI
;
A
#
# COMPACT_ATOMS: atom_id res chain seq x y z
N LEU A 1 -7.00 30.48 -14.58
CA LEU A 1 -7.32 31.92 -14.46
C LEU A 1 -6.07 32.78 -14.52
N LEU A 2 -5.10 32.62 -13.61
CA LEU A 2 -3.89 33.46 -13.56
C LEU A 2 -3.04 33.47 -14.86
N TYR A 3 -2.71 32.30 -15.43
CA TYR A 3 -1.98 32.20 -16.72
C TYR A 3 -2.75 32.80 -17.91
N GLY A 4 -4.09 32.77 -17.86
CA GLY A 4 -4.92 33.36 -18.92
C GLY A 4 -4.98 34.88 -18.86
N VAL A 5 -4.96 35.45 -17.65
CA VAL A 5 -4.98 36.92 -17.43
C VAL A 5 -3.60 37.55 -17.65
N THR A 6 -2.53 36.83 -17.35
CA THR A 6 -1.15 37.34 -17.44
C THR A 6 -0.48 37.11 -18.80
N GLY A 7 -1.14 36.40 -19.73
CA GLY A 7 -0.57 36.06 -21.04
C GLY A 7 0.61 35.08 -20.99
N LEU A 8 0.92 34.53 -19.81
CA LEU A 8 1.99 33.56 -19.64
C LEU A 8 1.60 32.20 -20.22
N SER A 9 2.54 31.57 -20.94
CA SER A 9 2.37 30.21 -21.42
C SER A 9 2.22 29.25 -20.24
N ARG A 10 1.24 28.34 -20.33
CA ARG A 10 1.01 27.34 -19.29
C ARG A 10 2.18 26.35 -19.33
N PRO A 11 2.80 26.02 -18.18
CA PRO A 11 3.81 24.98 -18.15
C PRO A 11 3.21 23.64 -18.54
N SER A 12 4.02 22.79 -19.18
CA SER A 12 3.59 21.44 -19.56
C SER A 12 3.11 20.67 -18.33
N GLY A 13 1.90 20.11 -18.41
CA GLY A 13 1.27 19.39 -17.32
C GLY A 13 0.33 20.20 -16.43
N PHE A 14 0.22 21.53 -16.58
CA PHE A 14 -0.72 22.35 -15.80
C PHE A 14 -2.18 21.89 -16.00
N PRO A 15 -3.00 21.71 -14.94
CA PRO A 15 -2.77 22.15 -13.56
C PRO A 15 -2.05 21.14 -12.66
N PHE A 16 -1.43 20.08 -13.18
CA PHE A 16 -0.74 19.04 -12.41
C PHE A 16 -1.69 18.22 -11.52
N TYR A 17 -2.82 17.79 -12.10
CA TYR A 17 -3.85 17.04 -11.37
C TYR A 17 -3.28 15.86 -10.57
N TRP A 18 -2.36 15.10 -11.17
CA TRP A 18 -1.77 13.93 -10.55
C TRP A 18 -0.88 14.26 -9.34
N GLU A 19 -0.03 15.27 -9.48
CA GLU A 19 0.84 15.77 -8.41
C GLU A 19 0.01 16.39 -7.28
N GLN A 20 -1.05 17.15 -7.62
CA GLN A 20 -1.98 17.72 -6.65
C GLN A 20 -2.71 16.63 -5.87
N SER A 21 -3.23 15.60 -6.55
CA SER A 21 -3.89 14.46 -5.90
C SER A 21 -2.93 13.72 -4.97
N ALA A 22 -1.70 13.43 -5.40
CA ALA A 22 -0.75 12.78 -4.53
C ALA A 22 -0.34 13.64 -3.32
N GLY A 23 -0.22 14.96 -3.50
CA GLY A 23 -0.03 15.90 -2.39
C GLY A 23 -1.21 15.90 -1.40
N ALA A 24 -2.45 15.83 -1.90
CA ALA A 24 -3.65 15.73 -1.09
C ALA A 24 -3.66 14.42 -0.27
N PHE A 25 -3.25 13.29 -0.85
CA PHE A 25 -3.10 12.03 -0.10
C PHE A 25 -2.11 12.20 1.06
N ILE A 26 -0.95 12.81 0.83
CA ILE A 26 0.03 13.07 1.92
C ILE A 26 -0.61 13.93 3.03
N ALA A 27 -1.31 15.00 2.67
CA ALA A 27 -2.00 15.86 3.63
C ALA A 27 -3.06 15.10 4.46
N ILE A 28 -3.85 14.24 3.81
CA ILE A 28 -4.86 13.40 4.47
C ILE A 28 -4.19 12.38 5.41
N ALA A 29 -3.11 11.74 5.00
CA ALA A 29 -2.36 10.84 5.88
C ALA A 29 -1.82 11.55 7.11
N LEU A 30 -1.25 12.75 6.96
CA LEU A 30 -0.77 13.55 8.09
C LEU A 30 -1.92 13.92 9.03
N PHE A 31 -3.06 14.33 8.47
CA PHE A 31 -4.27 14.60 9.25
C PHE A 31 -4.75 13.37 10.03
N TYR A 32 -4.82 12.21 9.38
CA TYR A 32 -5.22 10.96 10.04
C TYR A 32 -4.24 10.52 11.12
N ALA A 33 -2.93 10.63 10.88
CA ALA A 33 -1.91 10.34 11.89
C ALA A 33 -2.04 11.29 13.10
N TRP A 34 -2.27 12.58 12.84
CA TRP A 34 -2.48 13.58 13.88
C TRP A 34 -3.77 13.35 14.68
N ALA A 35 -4.87 13.00 14.02
CA ALA A 35 -6.14 12.68 14.65
C ALA A 35 -6.06 11.37 15.47
N ALA A 36 -5.32 10.38 14.99
CA ALA A 36 -5.15 9.07 15.64
C ALA A 36 -4.03 9.04 16.69
N ARG A 37 -3.33 10.15 16.98
CA ARG A 37 -2.13 10.18 17.84
C ARG A 37 -2.30 9.51 19.21
N GLY A 38 -3.48 9.67 19.83
CA GLY A 38 -3.78 9.04 21.12
C GLY A 38 -3.95 7.53 20.99
N TYR A 39 -4.63 7.06 19.94
CA TYR A 39 -4.77 5.63 19.64
C TYR A 39 -3.41 5.00 19.28
N LEU A 40 -2.62 5.66 18.43
CA LEU A 40 -1.28 5.19 18.05
C LEU A 40 -0.36 5.06 19.27
N LYS A 41 -0.41 6.02 20.20
CA LYS A 41 0.32 5.94 21.47
C LYS A 41 -0.10 4.71 22.29
N ARG A 42 -1.39 4.42 22.40
CA ARG A 42 -1.89 3.22 23.12
C ARG A 42 -1.49 1.92 22.43
N VAL A 43 -1.55 1.86 21.10
CA VAL A 43 -1.10 0.69 20.34
C VAL A 43 0.40 0.46 20.55
N TRP A 44 1.19 1.53 20.53
CA TRP A 44 2.61 1.47 20.82
C TRP A 44 2.89 0.97 22.25
N GLU A 45 2.20 1.53 23.25
CA GLU A 45 2.31 1.10 24.64
C GLU A 45 1.88 -0.37 24.82
N ALA A 46 0.78 -0.80 24.21
CA ALA A 46 0.34 -2.21 24.25
C ALA A 46 1.36 -3.15 23.60
N ALA A 47 1.93 -2.75 22.45
CA ALA A 47 2.93 -3.54 21.73
C ALA A 47 4.25 -3.69 22.52
N VAL A 48 4.67 -2.64 23.23
CA VAL A 48 5.95 -2.59 23.97
C VAL A 48 5.80 -3.09 25.41
N ALA A 49 4.78 -2.65 26.14
CA ALA A 49 4.56 -2.92 27.57
C ALA A 49 3.80 -4.24 27.84
N ARG A 50 3.38 -4.97 26.79
CA ARG A 50 2.58 -6.22 26.89
C ARG A 50 1.26 -6.08 27.65
N GLN A 51 0.70 -4.87 27.66
CA GLN A 51 -0.61 -4.63 28.24
C GLN A 51 -1.69 -4.93 27.19
N PRO A 52 -2.83 -5.53 27.57
CA PRO A 52 -3.95 -5.65 26.66
C PRO A 52 -4.38 -4.25 26.21
N LEU A 53 -4.68 -4.09 24.91
CA LEU A 53 -5.13 -2.82 24.36
C LEU A 53 -6.47 -2.46 25.01
N ALA A 54 -6.47 -1.58 26.00
CA ALA A 54 -7.69 -1.11 26.64
C ALA A 54 -8.47 -0.24 25.64
N GLU A 55 -9.65 -0.70 25.23
CA GLU A 55 -10.61 0.17 24.55
C GLU A 55 -11.08 1.28 25.50
N ARG A 56 -11.46 2.41 24.91
CA ARG A 56 -11.76 3.65 25.62
C ARG A 56 -12.85 3.43 26.70
N GLU A 57 -12.66 4.05 27.87
CA GLU A 57 -13.59 4.15 29.02
C GLU A 57 -15.00 4.70 28.69
N ASP A 58 -15.32 5.02 27.44
CA ASP A 58 -16.65 5.53 27.06
C ASP A 58 -17.73 4.41 27.11
N ALA A 59 -17.35 3.14 27.31
CA ALA A 59 -18.25 2.03 27.62
C ALA A 59 -18.52 1.85 29.14
N SER A 60 -17.96 2.72 30.00
CA SER A 60 -18.04 2.61 31.46
C SER A 60 -19.29 3.24 32.09
N ALA A 61 -20.43 3.26 31.37
CA ALA A 61 -21.75 3.44 32.00
C ALA A 61 -22.36 2.11 32.46
N SER A 62 -21.81 0.96 32.03
CA SER A 62 -22.14 -0.36 32.54
C SER A 62 -20.84 -1.06 32.93
N GLY A 63 -20.62 -1.27 34.23
CA GLY A 63 -19.38 -1.81 34.83
C GLY A 63 -19.03 -3.25 34.48
N GLN A 64 -18.98 -3.58 33.19
CA GLN A 64 -18.39 -4.80 32.67
C GLN A 64 -17.35 -4.41 31.63
N GLN A 65 -16.09 -4.63 31.98
CA GLN A 65 -14.99 -4.63 31.04
C GLN A 65 -15.22 -5.81 30.10
N GLU A 66 -15.95 -5.60 29.00
CA GLU A 66 -16.16 -6.61 27.96
C GLU A 66 -14.82 -6.87 27.28
N GLN A 67 -14.05 -7.76 27.89
CA GLN A 67 -12.88 -8.35 27.28
C GLN A 67 -13.38 -9.22 26.14
N HIS A 68 -13.43 -8.66 24.93
CA HIS A 68 -13.75 -9.39 23.72
C HIS A 68 -12.79 -10.58 23.58
N GLY A 69 -13.21 -11.78 24.00
CA GLY A 69 -12.37 -12.99 24.05
C GLY A 69 -11.86 -13.47 22.68
N TRP A 70 -12.33 -12.84 21.59
CA TRP A 70 -11.83 -13.03 20.23
C TRP A 70 -10.64 -12.11 19.88
N ALA A 71 -10.45 -11.00 20.59
CA ALA A 71 -9.32 -10.09 20.40
C ALA A 71 -8.09 -10.65 21.12
N ASP A 72 -7.08 -11.06 20.35
CA ASP A 72 -5.86 -11.64 20.90
C ASP A 72 -4.94 -10.54 21.50
N PRO A 73 -4.58 -10.58 22.79
CA PRO A 73 -3.68 -9.62 23.41
C PRO A 73 -2.30 -9.55 22.75
N LEU A 74 -1.86 -10.62 22.05
CA LEU A 74 -0.57 -10.66 21.36
C LEU A 74 -0.61 -10.08 19.94
N ALA A 75 -1.81 -9.88 19.37
CA ALA A 75 -1.99 -9.39 18.01
C ALA A 75 -1.33 -8.03 17.73
N PRO A 76 -1.39 -7.01 18.62
CA PRO A 76 -0.78 -5.70 18.34
C PRO A 76 0.75 -5.77 18.21
N ARG A 77 1.40 -6.57 19.07
CA ARG A 77 2.86 -6.74 19.05
C ARG A 77 3.30 -7.50 17.80
N LEU A 78 2.63 -8.59 17.47
CA LEU A 78 2.97 -9.38 16.29
C LEU A 78 2.71 -8.59 15.00
N ALA A 79 1.65 -7.79 14.95
CA ALA A 79 1.38 -6.87 13.86
C ALA A 79 2.47 -5.81 13.71
N LEU A 80 2.91 -5.18 14.81
CA LEU A 80 3.99 -4.18 14.78
C LEU A 80 5.32 -4.79 14.32
N ILE A 81 5.70 -5.95 14.87
CA ILE A 81 6.92 -6.67 14.46
C ILE A 81 6.82 -7.09 12.99
N GLY A 82 5.69 -7.66 12.57
CA GLY A 82 5.46 -8.06 11.18
C GLY A 82 5.56 -6.88 10.22
N ALA A 83 4.93 -5.75 10.55
CA ALA A 83 5.00 -4.52 9.74
C ALA A 83 6.43 -3.98 9.66
N ALA A 84 7.14 -3.91 10.81
CA ALA A 84 8.52 -3.43 10.86
C ALA A 84 9.48 -4.35 10.09
N CYS A 85 9.42 -5.66 10.35
CA CYS A 85 10.25 -6.65 9.66
C CYS A 85 9.95 -6.69 8.16
N GLY A 86 8.69 -6.64 7.75
CA GLY A 86 8.31 -6.60 6.34
C GLY A 86 8.82 -5.35 5.64
N PHE A 87 8.64 -4.18 6.26
CA PHE A 87 9.12 -2.91 5.71
C PHE A 87 10.65 -2.87 5.58
N VAL A 88 11.37 -3.31 6.62
CA VAL A 88 12.83 -3.40 6.62
C VAL A 88 13.31 -4.41 5.59
N ALA A 89 12.66 -5.57 5.47
CA ALA A 89 13.02 -6.58 4.47
C ALA A 89 12.87 -6.06 3.04
N LEU A 90 11.78 -5.34 2.74
CA LEU A 90 11.59 -4.69 1.43
C LEU A 90 12.69 -3.66 1.15
N CYS A 91 12.97 -2.77 2.11
CA CYS A 91 14.00 -1.75 1.95
C CYS A 91 15.39 -2.38 1.79
N LEU A 92 15.72 -3.39 2.59
CA LEU A 92 16.99 -4.09 2.55
C LEU A 92 17.17 -4.83 1.23
N TRP A 93 16.14 -5.54 0.77
CA TRP A 93 16.19 -6.27 -0.51
C TRP A 93 16.53 -5.35 -1.68
N TYR A 94 15.84 -4.22 -1.79
CA TYR A 94 16.12 -3.26 -2.86
C TYR A 94 17.42 -2.50 -2.66
N ASN A 95 17.86 -2.31 -1.41
CA ASN A 95 19.18 -1.77 -1.15
C ASN A 95 20.29 -2.71 -1.63
N LEU A 96 20.17 -4.01 -1.35
CA LEU A 96 21.09 -5.04 -1.85
C LEU A 96 21.05 -5.16 -3.38
N ALA A 97 19.89 -4.90 -4.00
CA ALA A 97 19.75 -4.83 -5.46
C ALA A 97 20.40 -3.57 -6.09
N GLY A 98 20.96 -2.66 -5.29
CA GLY A 98 21.65 -1.46 -5.75
C GLY A 98 20.84 -0.16 -5.68
N MET A 99 19.68 -0.18 -5.02
CA MET A 99 18.91 1.04 -4.72
C MET A 99 19.53 1.77 -3.52
N SER A 100 19.55 3.09 -3.55
CA SER A 100 19.91 3.89 -2.38
C SER A 100 18.88 3.65 -1.26
N TRP A 101 19.35 3.38 -0.04
CA TRP A 101 18.50 3.00 1.11
C TRP A 101 17.39 4.03 1.38
N TRP A 102 17.67 5.32 1.23
CA TRP A 102 16.71 6.39 1.46
C TRP A 102 15.64 6.44 0.36
N VAL A 103 15.99 6.15 -0.90
CA VAL A 103 15.03 6.09 -2.01
C VAL A 103 14.07 4.93 -1.79
N ALA A 104 14.59 3.76 -1.41
CA ALA A 104 13.77 2.60 -1.06
C ALA A 104 12.83 2.93 0.12
N GLY A 105 13.36 3.55 1.18
CA GLY A 105 12.59 3.96 2.36
C GLY A 105 11.44 4.92 2.02
N ILE A 106 11.70 6.00 1.27
CA ILE A 106 10.64 6.95 0.88
C ILE A 106 9.63 6.28 -0.06
N PHE A 107 10.10 5.51 -1.04
CA PHE A 107 9.22 4.83 -1.99
C PHE A 107 8.24 3.89 -1.29
N PHE A 108 8.73 2.96 -0.46
CA PHE A 108 7.86 2.02 0.25
C PHE A 108 6.99 2.72 1.30
N ALA A 109 7.47 3.79 1.94
CA ALA A 109 6.65 4.60 2.84
C ALA A 109 5.46 5.24 2.09
N LEU A 110 5.67 5.75 0.87
CA LEU A 110 4.59 6.26 0.04
C LEU A 110 3.59 5.17 -0.34
N ILE A 111 4.06 3.97 -0.69
CA ILE A 111 3.19 2.82 -0.99
C ILE A 111 2.28 2.49 0.21
N VAL A 112 2.86 2.35 1.40
CA VAL A 112 2.10 2.05 2.64
C VAL A 112 1.16 3.20 2.99
N LEU A 113 1.59 4.44 2.80
CA LEU A 113 0.76 5.63 3.03
C LEU A 113 -0.47 5.64 2.11
N PHE A 114 -0.28 5.38 0.81
CA PHE A 114 -1.39 5.31 -0.15
C PHE A 114 -2.33 4.13 0.15
N ALA A 115 -1.78 2.95 0.44
CA ALA A 115 -2.57 1.79 0.84
C ALA A 115 -3.42 2.07 2.10
N THR A 116 -2.83 2.76 3.09
CA THR A 116 -3.51 3.12 4.34
C THR A 116 -4.67 4.09 4.11
N ILE A 117 -4.44 5.16 3.35
CA ILE A 117 -5.50 6.15 3.05
C ILE A 117 -6.62 5.50 2.26
N PHE A 118 -6.29 4.71 1.24
CA PHE A 118 -7.29 4.02 0.44
C PHE A 118 -8.11 3.07 1.30
N THR A 119 -7.45 2.26 2.14
CA THR A 119 -8.12 1.32 3.02
C THR A 119 -9.04 2.00 4.02
N ARG A 120 -8.58 3.09 4.61
CA ARG A 120 -9.40 3.90 5.51
C ARG A 120 -10.57 4.56 4.80
N GLY A 121 -10.34 5.12 3.61
CA GLY A 121 -11.40 5.68 2.78
C GLY A 121 -12.47 4.64 2.47
N ARG A 122 -12.08 3.41 2.09
CA ARG A 122 -13.00 2.29 1.87
C ARG A 122 -13.79 1.91 3.14
N ALA A 123 -13.13 1.89 4.29
CA ALA A 123 -13.79 1.60 5.56
C ALA A 123 -14.81 2.69 5.96
N GLU A 124 -14.55 3.95 5.63
CA GLU A 124 -15.40 5.10 5.96
C GLU A 124 -16.58 5.28 4.99
N SER A 125 -16.36 5.14 3.67
CA SER A 125 -17.37 5.42 2.64
C SER A 125 -18.03 4.18 2.01
N GLY A 126 -17.53 2.98 2.31
CA GLY A 126 -17.89 1.77 1.56
C GLY A 126 -17.26 1.71 0.17
N VAL A 127 -17.68 0.75 -0.65
CA VAL A 127 -17.14 0.47 -2.00
C VAL A 127 -17.57 1.55 -3.00
N ALA A 128 -16.98 2.74 -2.92
CA ALA A 128 -17.26 3.83 -3.86
C ALA A 128 -16.52 3.67 -5.20
N SER A 129 -15.38 2.97 -5.21
CA SER A 129 -14.58 2.68 -6.41
C SER A 129 -13.66 1.48 -6.15
N THR A 130 -13.51 0.61 -7.15
CA THR A 130 -12.57 -0.51 -7.12
C THR A 130 -11.12 -0.08 -7.37
N ALA A 131 -10.86 1.18 -7.73
CA ALA A 131 -9.51 1.70 -7.93
C ALA A 131 -9.47 3.21 -7.70
N SER A 132 -9.14 3.63 -6.47
CA SER A 132 -8.99 5.05 -6.10
C SER A 132 -7.67 5.28 -5.37
N PHE A 133 -6.56 5.04 -6.06
CA PHE A 133 -5.23 5.38 -5.57
C PHE A 133 -4.48 6.21 -6.62
N PRO A 134 -3.47 7.01 -6.22
CA PRO A 134 -2.78 7.90 -7.13
C PRO A 134 -1.85 7.08 -8.06
N PHE A 135 -2.40 6.68 -9.21
CA PHE A 135 -1.70 5.91 -10.25
C PHE A 135 -0.37 6.55 -10.64
N TRP A 136 0.69 5.75 -10.70
CA TRP A 136 2.05 6.18 -11.02
C TRP A 136 2.74 7.12 -10.03
N GLN A 137 2.05 7.57 -8.99
CA GLN A 137 2.56 8.68 -8.20
C GLN A 137 3.66 8.31 -7.23
N ALA A 138 3.76 7.06 -6.75
CA ALA A 138 4.82 6.71 -5.80
C ALA A 138 6.23 6.96 -6.37
N SER A 139 6.53 6.49 -7.57
CA SER A 139 7.81 6.77 -8.24
C SER A 139 7.85 8.15 -8.92
N ARG A 140 6.72 8.64 -9.45
CA ARG A 140 6.65 9.94 -10.12
C ARG A 140 6.84 11.11 -9.15
N GLN A 141 6.29 11.05 -7.94
CA GLN A 141 6.46 12.10 -6.93
C GLN A 141 7.92 12.28 -6.54
N LEU A 142 8.68 11.19 -6.38
CA LEU A 142 10.13 11.28 -6.15
C LEU A 142 10.82 12.04 -7.29
N LYS A 143 10.52 11.68 -8.54
CA LYS A 143 11.10 12.35 -9.73
C LYS A 143 10.67 13.81 -9.85
N SER A 144 9.40 14.13 -9.57
CA SER A 144 8.83 15.47 -9.68
C SER A 144 9.34 16.41 -8.59
N PHE A 145 9.54 15.92 -7.35
CA PHE A 145 10.02 16.76 -6.24
C PHE A 145 11.55 16.92 -6.23
N LEU A 146 12.30 15.84 -6.43
CA LEU A 146 13.76 15.84 -6.30
C LEU A 146 14.49 16.10 -7.62
N GLY A 147 13.82 15.90 -8.75
CA GLY A 147 14.45 15.80 -10.06
C GLY A 147 15.22 14.49 -10.25
N SER A 148 15.61 14.21 -11.49
CA SER A 148 16.36 12.99 -11.83
C SER A 148 17.79 12.98 -11.26
N ARG A 149 18.44 14.15 -11.16
CA ARG A 149 19.83 14.27 -10.70
C ARG A 149 20.03 13.78 -9.27
N ALA A 150 19.12 14.12 -8.35
CA ALA A 150 19.20 13.68 -6.96
C ALA A 150 18.98 12.16 -6.81
N LEU A 151 18.26 11.55 -7.76
CA LEU A 151 18.05 10.10 -7.82
C LEU A 151 19.22 9.37 -8.47
N MET A 152 20.20 10.06 -9.05
CA MET A 152 21.38 9.44 -9.69
C MET A 152 22.68 9.83 -8.99
N PRO A 153 22.85 9.50 -7.69
CA PRO A 153 24.09 9.82 -6.98
C PRO A 153 25.27 9.15 -7.69
N GLY A 154 26.34 9.92 -7.91
CA GLY A 154 27.53 9.44 -8.62
C GLY A 154 27.31 9.07 -10.10
N GLY A 155 26.21 9.50 -10.72
CA GLY A 155 25.89 9.15 -12.12
C GLY A 155 25.29 7.75 -12.31
N SER A 156 25.02 7.02 -11.21
CA SER A 156 24.38 5.71 -11.28
C SER A 156 22.89 5.84 -11.61
N HIS A 157 22.41 5.03 -12.55
CA HIS A 157 21.00 4.97 -12.94
C HIS A 157 20.20 3.91 -12.15
N SER A 158 20.82 3.20 -11.21
CA SER A 158 20.22 2.06 -10.50
C SER A 158 18.89 2.41 -9.81
N ASN A 159 18.79 3.58 -9.17
CA ASN A 159 17.54 4.02 -8.55
C ASN A 159 16.40 4.18 -9.56
N LEU A 160 16.68 4.75 -10.74
CA LEU A 160 15.66 4.96 -11.78
C LEU A 160 15.22 3.63 -12.39
N VAL A 161 16.16 2.71 -12.65
CA VAL A 161 15.87 1.37 -13.15
C VAL A 161 15.02 0.58 -12.16
N LEU A 162 15.39 0.58 -10.87
CA LEU A 162 14.65 -0.14 -9.84
C LEU A 162 13.28 0.48 -9.58
N LEU A 163 13.16 1.80 -9.51
CA LEU A 163 11.86 2.47 -9.46
C LEU A 163 10.98 2.15 -10.67
N GLY A 164 11.58 2.00 -11.86
CA GLY A 164 10.89 1.55 -13.08
C GLY A 164 10.38 0.12 -12.95
N SER A 165 11.20 -0.80 -12.46
CA SER A 165 10.79 -2.20 -12.22
C SER A 165 9.66 -2.33 -11.19
N LEU A 166 9.61 -1.40 -10.23
CA LEU A 166 8.61 -1.34 -9.16
C LEU A 166 7.28 -0.72 -9.59
N ILE A 167 7.11 -0.40 -10.88
CA ILE A 167 5.90 0.26 -11.38
C ILE A 167 4.63 -0.56 -11.07
N PHE A 168 4.71 -1.88 -11.08
CA PHE A 168 3.57 -2.76 -10.82
C PHE A 168 2.92 -2.49 -9.46
N LEU A 169 3.71 -2.17 -8.43
CA LEU A 169 3.24 -1.91 -7.06
C LEU A 169 2.35 -0.67 -6.93
N HIS A 170 2.48 0.28 -7.85
CA HIS A 170 1.73 1.54 -7.81
C HIS A 170 1.00 1.84 -9.13
N PHE A 171 0.88 0.81 -9.97
CA PHE A 171 0.09 0.80 -11.20
C PHE A 171 -1.09 -0.14 -11.06
N GLY A 172 -0.88 -1.34 -10.51
CA GLY A 172 -1.94 -2.31 -10.25
C GLY A 172 -2.66 -2.07 -8.92
N THR A 173 -3.67 -2.89 -8.67
CA THR A 173 -4.50 -2.91 -7.45
C THR A 173 -3.76 -3.41 -6.19
N PHE A 174 -2.42 -3.47 -6.20
CA PHE A 174 -1.63 -3.98 -5.08
C PHE A 174 -1.85 -3.21 -3.76
N PRO A 175 -1.93 -1.87 -3.74
CA PRO A 175 -2.25 -1.14 -2.51
C PRO A 175 -3.63 -1.49 -1.93
N GLU A 176 -4.53 -2.04 -2.76
CA GLU A 176 -5.85 -2.50 -2.35
C GLU A 176 -5.80 -3.83 -1.61
N GLY A 177 -4.70 -4.59 -1.70
CA GLY A 177 -4.57 -5.86 -0.98
C GLY A 177 -4.80 -5.73 0.52
N MET A 178 -4.50 -4.56 1.10
CA MET A 178 -4.75 -4.24 2.52
C MET A 178 -6.24 -4.17 2.87
N THR A 179 -7.13 -3.85 1.92
CA THR A 179 -8.57 -3.73 2.17
C THR A 179 -9.20 -5.08 2.42
N PHE A 180 -8.89 -6.08 1.58
CA PHE A 180 -9.36 -7.45 1.76
C PHE A 180 -8.92 -8.02 3.11
N GLN A 181 -7.73 -7.66 3.57
CA GLN A 181 -7.21 -8.09 4.88
C GLN A 181 -8.01 -7.46 6.02
N ILE A 182 -8.25 -6.14 6.00
CA ILE A 182 -9.04 -5.48 7.06
C ILE A 182 -10.50 -5.94 7.06
N GLU A 183 -11.12 -6.10 5.89
CA GLU A 183 -12.49 -6.59 5.78
C GLU A 183 -12.61 -8.02 6.31
N SER A 184 -11.63 -8.88 6.03
CA SER A 184 -11.57 -10.25 6.57
C SER A 184 -11.39 -10.26 8.09
N LEU A 185 -10.56 -9.36 8.64
CA LEU A 185 -10.41 -9.20 10.08
C LEU A 185 -11.70 -8.71 10.74
N LYS A 186 -12.42 -7.78 10.11
CA LYS A 186 -13.70 -7.28 10.62
C LYS A 186 -14.81 -8.33 10.55
N LEU A 187 -14.86 -9.12 9.48
CA LEU A 187 -15.75 -10.29 9.39
C LEU A 187 -15.43 -11.32 10.48
N GLY A 188 -14.15 -11.53 10.80
CA GLY A 188 -13.72 -12.39 11.90
C GLY A 188 -14.21 -11.89 13.25
N GLU A 189 -14.18 -10.58 13.47
CA GLU A 189 -14.71 -9.94 14.68
C GLU A 189 -16.23 -10.18 14.82
N GLU A 190 -17.01 -9.92 13.76
CA GLU A 190 -18.46 -10.16 13.72
C GLU A 190 -18.80 -11.66 13.93
N ALA A 191 -18.01 -12.54 13.34
CA ALA A 191 -18.15 -13.99 13.50
C ALA A 191 -17.58 -14.52 14.84
N ARG A 192 -17.05 -13.65 15.71
CA ARG A 192 -16.39 -13.99 16.98
C ARG A 192 -15.25 -15.02 16.83
N VAL A 193 -14.57 -15.00 15.68
CA VAL A 193 -13.38 -15.80 15.41
C VAL A 193 -12.17 -15.10 16.02
N LYS A 194 -11.31 -15.87 16.71
CA LYS A 194 -10.07 -15.33 17.26
C LYS A 194 -9.23 -14.68 16.16
N THR A 195 -8.75 -13.46 16.41
CA THR A 195 -7.97 -12.67 15.44
C THR A 195 -6.78 -13.46 14.89
N GLY A 196 -6.05 -14.19 15.74
CA GLY A 196 -4.91 -15.01 15.31
C GLY A 196 -5.27 -16.13 14.32
N HIS A 197 -6.43 -16.78 14.49
CA HIS A 197 -6.91 -17.78 13.53
C HIS A 197 -7.28 -17.11 12.20
N MET A 198 -7.95 -15.95 12.25
CA MET A 198 -8.30 -15.20 11.05
C MET A 198 -7.03 -14.77 10.29
N THR A 199 -6.01 -14.26 10.98
CA THR A 199 -4.71 -13.94 10.39
C THR A 199 -4.06 -15.18 9.76
N ALA A 200 -4.07 -16.34 10.43
CA ALA A 200 -3.50 -17.57 9.89
C ALA A 200 -4.23 -18.03 8.61
N ILE A 201 -5.57 -17.91 8.57
CA ILE A 201 -6.38 -18.21 7.38
C ILE A 201 -6.03 -17.25 6.24
N ILE A 202 -5.96 -15.94 6.51
CA ILE A 202 -5.60 -14.92 5.51
C ILE A 202 -4.21 -15.22 4.91
N VAL A 203 -3.21 -15.48 5.76
CA VAL A 203 -1.85 -15.80 5.31
C VAL A 203 -1.82 -17.11 4.51
N GLY A 204 -2.52 -18.14 4.99
CA GLY A 204 -2.61 -19.42 4.28
C GLY A 204 -3.28 -19.28 2.90
N ALA A 205 -4.39 -18.56 2.83
CA ALA A 205 -5.10 -18.27 1.58
C ALA A 205 -4.22 -17.48 0.61
N MET A 206 -3.44 -16.51 1.11
CA MET A 206 -2.50 -15.74 0.30
C MET A 206 -1.39 -16.62 -0.29
N LEU A 207 -0.83 -17.55 0.49
CA LEU A 207 0.19 -18.49 0.02
C LEU A 207 -0.36 -19.48 -1.01
N VAL A 208 -1.54 -20.05 -0.77
CA VAL A 208 -2.19 -20.95 -1.73
C VAL A 208 -2.53 -20.19 -3.02
N GLY A 209 -3.11 -18.98 -2.89
CA GLY A 209 -3.41 -18.11 -4.02
C GLY A 209 -2.16 -17.78 -4.84
N LEU A 210 -1.03 -17.52 -4.19
CA LEU A 210 0.25 -17.30 -4.86
C LEU A 210 0.67 -18.52 -5.70
N LEU A 211 0.65 -19.72 -5.12
CA LEU A 211 1.06 -20.96 -5.80
C LEU A 211 0.14 -21.28 -6.98
N VAL A 212 -1.18 -21.19 -6.77
CA VAL A 212 -2.18 -21.42 -7.81
C VAL A 212 -2.02 -20.39 -8.93
N ASN A 213 -1.85 -19.11 -8.58
CA ASN A 213 -1.68 -18.06 -9.59
C ASN A 213 -0.40 -18.25 -10.40
N PHE A 214 0.72 -18.61 -9.75
CA PHE A 214 1.96 -18.92 -10.47
C PHE A 214 1.79 -20.11 -11.43
N HIS A 215 1.20 -21.20 -10.95
CA HIS A 215 0.97 -22.38 -11.77
C HIS A 215 0.07 -22.06 -12.97
N THR A 216 -1.09 -21.46 -12.73
CA THR A 216 -2.04 -21.10 -13.78
C THR A 216 -1.41 -20.12 -14.76
N PHE A 217 -0.80 -19.03 -14.29
CA PHE A 217 -0.22 -18.04 -15.17
C PHE A 217 0.90 -18.61 -16.06
N LEU A 218 1.76 -19.46 -15.50
CA LEU A 218 2.80 -20.13 -16.28
C LEU A 218 2.21 -21.13 -17.28
N SER A 219 1.30 -22.00 -16.85
CA SER A 219 0.65 -22.98 -17.72
C SER A 219 -0.04 -22.31 -18.89
N MET A 220 -0.84 -21.26 -18.62
CA MET A 220 -1.49 -20.48 -19.66
C MET A 220 -0.48 -19.82 -20.60
N SER A 221 0.59 -19.25 -20.05
CA SER A 221 1.63 -18.58 -20.85
C SER A 221 2.39 -19.53 -21.76
N TYR A 222 2.62 -20.79 -21.34
CA TYR A 222 3.25 -21.81 -22.17
C TYR A 222 2.31 -22.39 -23.22
N GLU A 223 1.03 -22.54 -22.90
CA GLU A 223 0.05 -23.14 -23.81
C GLU A 223 -0.40 -22.17 -24.91
N TRP A 224 -0.72 -20.93 -24.55
CA TRP A 224 -1.29 -19.94 -25.48
C TRP A 224 -0.33 -18.81 -25.85
N GLY A 225 0.79 -18.67 -25.15
CA GLY A 225 1.70 -17.55 -25.34
C GLY A 225 1.17 -16.26 -24.69
N ALA A 226 2.08 -15.48 -24.09
CA ALA A 226 1.73 -14.24 -23.41
C ALA A 226 1.07 -13.19 -24.34
N ASN A 227 1.42 -13.20 -25.63
CA ASN A 227 0.84 -12.29 -26.63
C ASN A 227 -0.67 -12.51 -26.81
N THR A 228 -1.12 -13.76 -26.83
CA THR A 228 -2.54 -14.09 -27.00
C THR A 228 -3.34 -13.82 -25.71
N LEU A 229 -2.73 -14.05 -24.54
CA LEU A 229 -3.36 -13.80 -23.25
C LEU A 229 -3.57 -12.32 -22.92
N GLN A 230 -2.73 -11.42 -23.43
CA GLN A 230 -2.87 -9.97 -23.24
C GLN A 230 -3.84 -9.32 -24.24
N GLY A 231 -4.64 -10.11 -24.95
CA GLY A 231 -5.62 -9.62 -25.93
C GLY A 231 -5.07 -9.46 -27.35
N GLY A 232 -3.86 -9.97 -27.63
CA GLY A 232 -3.34 -10.13 -28.98
C GLY A 232 -3.91 -11.36 -29.68
N THR A 233 -3.64 -11.49 -30.98
CA THR A 233 -4.04 -12.68 -31.76
C THR A 233 -2.90 -13.68 -31.85
N THR A 234 -3.19 -14.91 -32.27
CA THR A 234 -2.18 -15.94 -32.59
C THR A 234 -1.42 -15.66 -33.89
N GLN A 235 -1.85 -14.66 -34.66
CA GLN A 235 -1.27 -14.27 -35.96
C GLN A 235 -0.51 -12.93 -35.89
N GLY A 236 -0.25 -12.42 -34.68
CA GLY A 236 0.39 -11.12 -34.45
C GLY A 236 -0.64 -10.03 -34.13
N GLY A 237 -0.47 -9.40 -32.98
CA GLY A 237 -1.26 -8.22 -32.55
C GLY A 237 -0.44 -6.94 -32.63
N TYR A 238 -0.93 -5.87 -31.99
CA TYR A 238 -0.24 -4.58 -31.86
C TYR A 238 1.22 -4.67 -31.37
N HIS A 239 1.60 -5.78 -30.74
CA HIS A 239 2.95 -6.05 -30.23
C HIS A 239 3.95 -6.61 -31.27
N VAL A 240 3.49 -6.95 -32.48
CA VAL A 240 4.34 -7.56 -33.54
C VAL A 240 4.47 -6.65 -34.77
N SER A 241 3.63 -5.62 -34.89
CA SER A 241 3.81 -4.54 -35.87
C SER A 241 4.79 -3.49 -35.31
N ILE A 242 6.02 -3.51 -35.83
CA ILE A 242 7.02 -2.45 -35.63
C ILE A 242 6.73 -1.31 -36.59
#